data_AF-A0A426Z210-F1
#
_entry.id   AF-A0A426Z210-F1
#
_cell.length_a   1.000
_cell.length_b   1.000
_cell.length_c   1.000
_cell.angle_alpha   90.00
_cell.angle_beta   90.00
_cell.angle_gamma   90.00
#
_symmetry.space_group_name_H-M   'P 1'
#
loop_
_entity.id
_entity.type
_entity.pdbx_description
1 polymer ?
#
loop_
_entity_poly.entity_id
_entity_poly.type
_entity_poly.pdbx_seq_one_letter_code
_entity_poly.pdbx_strand_id
1 'polypeptide(L)' 'MEGRNCYADEHYLPTLFHMVDPGGIANWSVTHVDWSEGKWHPKAYRARDVTVDLLKNIIVCSSFL' A
#
# COMPACT_ATOMS: atom_id res chain seq x y z
N MET A 1 -22.52 -6.57 -13.13
CA MET A 1 -21.52 -5.75 -12.43
C MET A 1 -20.21 -6.55 -12.49
N GLU A 2 -19.47 -6.54 -13.61
CA GLU A 2 -18.62 -5.45 -14.15
C GLU A 2 -17.34 -5.27 -13.30
N GLY A 3 -16.16 -5.51 -13.91
CA GLY A 3 -14.84 -5.18 -13.34
C GLY A 3 -14.25 -6.14 -12.30
N ARG A 4 -13.99 -7.41 -12.65
CA ARG A 4 -13.51 -8.42 -11.67
C ARG A 4 -12.02 -8.37 -11.31
N ASN A 5 -11.20 -7.52 -11.91
CA ASN A 5 -9.77 -7.43 -11.61
C ASN A 5 -9.25 -6.00 -11.87
N CYS A 6 -8.83 -5.30 -10.80
CA CYS A 6 -8.23 -3.96 -10.85
C CYS A 6 -6.68 -4.00 -10.89
N TYR A 7 -6.08 -5.07 -11.42
CA TYR A 7 -4.64 -5.29 -11.31
C TYR A 7 -3.79 -4.42 -12.26
N ALA A 8 -4.34 -4.07 -13.43
CA ALA A 8 -3.56 -3.45 -14.50
C ALA A 8 -3.25 -1.97 -14.23
N ASP A 9 -4.21 -1.21 -13.70
CA ASP A 9 -4.08 0.24 -13.59
C ASP A 9 -3.34 0.68 -12.31
N GLU A 10 -3.49 -0.08 -11.22
CA GLU A 10 -2.97 0.32 -9.90
C GLU A 10 -1.45 0.12 -9.75
N HIS A 11 -0.87 -0.87 -10.44
CA HIS A 11 0.56 -1.20 -10.36
C HIS A 11 1.38 -0.67 -11.54
N TYR A 12 0.74 -0.11 -12.57
CA TYR A 12 1.44 0.32 -13.78
C TYR A 12 2.44 1.45 -13.51
N LEU A 13 2.00 2.49 -12.80
CA LEU A 13 2.81 3.69 -12.58
C LEU A 13 4.06 3.41 -11.72
N PRO A 14 3.96 2.74 -10.55
CA PRO A 14 5.16 2.43 -9.76
C PRO A 14 6.15 1.56 -10.53
N THR A 15 5.66 0.58 -11.28
CA THR A 15 6.52 -0.31 -12.09
C THR A 15 7.19 0.46 -13.22
N LEU A 16 6.45 1.32 -13.93
CA LEU A 16 6.98 2.15 -15.00
C LEU A 16 8.07 3.09 -14.48
N PHE A 17 7.82 3.82 -13.39
CA PHE A 17 8.80 4.73 -12.82
C PHE A 17 10.05 4.00 -12.34
N HIS A 18 9.91 2.83 -11.73
CA HIS A 18 11.06 2.03 -11.32
C HIS A 18 11.91 1.57 -12.51
N MET A 19 11.30 1.26 -13.67
CA MET A 19 12.04 0.90 -14.88
C MET A 19 12.75 2.10 -15.53
N VAL A 20 12.14 3.29 -15.48
CA VAL A 20 12.66 4.50 -16.14
C VAL A 20 13.72 5.20 -15.28
N ASP A 21 13.46 5.36 -13.99
CA ASP A 21 14.35 6.02 -13.04
C ASP A 21 14.20 5.41 -11.64
N PRO A 22 14.94 4.33 -11.32
CA PRO A 22 14.87 3.69 -10.02
C PRO A 22 15.42 4.55 -8.87
N GLY A 23 16.19 5.61 -9.17
CA GLY A 23 16.73 6.54 -8.17
C GLY A 23 15.80 7.72 -7.86
N GLY A 24 14.91 8.06 -8.80
CA GLY A 24 13.94 9.16 -8.66
C GLY A 24 12.65 8.78 -7.93
N ILE A 25 12.44 7.51 -7.61
CA ILE A 25 11.26 7.01 -6.89
C ILE A 25 11.64 6.38 -5.55
N ALA A 26 10.87 6.71 -4.50
CA ALA A 26 10.99 6.07 -3.21
C ALA A 26 10.31 4.68 -3.21
N ASN A 27 10.95 3.69 -2.57
CA ASN A 27 10.38 2.35 -2.38
C ASN A 27 9.31 2.29 -1.27
N TRP A 28 8.77 3.44 -0.87
CA TRP A 28 7.75 3.56 0.18
C TRP A 28 6.65 4.54 -0.23
N SER A 29 5.44 4.30 0.25
CA SER A 29 4.27 5.16 0.05
C SER A 29 3.91 5.91 1.32
N VAL A 30 3.28 7.07 1.18
CA VAL A 30 2.78 7.88 2.32
C VAL A 30 1.63 7.18 3.06
N THR A 31 0.86 6.36 2.34
CA THR A 31 -0.28 5.62 2.88
C THR A 31 0.14 4.22 3.34
N HIS A 32 -0.35 3.80 4.51
CA HIS A 32 -0.20 2.43 4.98
C HIS A 32 -1.14 1.49 4.24
N VAL A 33 -0.62 0.33 3.84
CA VAL A 33 -1.38 -0.72 3.15
C VAL A 33 -1.04 -2.07 3.80
N ASP A 34 -2.06 -2.86 4.12
CA ASP A 34 -1.92 -4.18 4.74
C ASP A 34 -2.30 -5.29 3.76
N TRP A 35 -1.30 -6.09 3.36
CA TRP A 35 -1.42 -7.24 2.46
C TRP A 35 -1.42 -8.59 3.18
N SER A 36 -1.47 -8.60 4.52
CA SER A 36 -1.38 -9.84 5.32
C SER A 36 -2.48 -10.87 5.01
N GLU A 37 -3.62 -10.42 4.44
CA GLU A 37 -4.73 -11.29 4.08
C GLU A 37 -4.49 -12.11 2.79
N GLY A 38 -3.47 -11.79 1.98
CA GLY A 38 -3.14 -12.52 0.76
C GLY A 38 -4.25 -12.53 -0.31
N LYS A 39 -5.17 -11.56 -0.26
CA LYS A 39 -6.27 -11.39 -1.23
C LYS A 39 -5.82 -10.54 -2.42
N TRP A 40 -6.67 -10.52 -3.45
CA TRP A 40 -6.50 -9.69 -4.66
C TRP A 40 -6.43 -8.17 -4.39
N HIS A 41 -6.94 -7.73 -3.24
CA HIS A 41 -6.91 -6.35 -2.78
C HIS A 41 -6.40 -6.31 -1.34
N PRO A 42 -5.74 -5.21 -0.94
CA PRO A 42 -5.29 -5.06 0.44
C PRO A 42 -6.48 -4.96 1.39
N LYS A 43 -6.21 -5.15 2.67
CA LYS A 43 -7.23 -5.13 3.71
C LYS A 43 -7.99 -3.81 3.69
N ALA A 44 -9.31 -3.91 3.57
CA ALA A 44 -10.21 -2.77 3.72
C ALA A 44 -10.51 -2.55 5.21
N TYR A 45 -10.02 -1.45 5.77
CA TYR A 45 -10.32 -1.05 7.15
C TYR A 45 -11.76 -0.57 7.28
N ARG A 46 -12.45 -1.03 8.32
CA ARG A 46 -13.76 -0.50 8.75
C ARG A 46 -13.60 0.21 10.09
N ALA A 47 -14.65 0.89 10.54
CA ALA A 47 -14.64 1.63 11.81
C ALA A 47 -14.14 0.80 13.01
N ARG A 48 -14.44 -0.50 13.06
CA ARG A 48 -13.99 -1.42 14.11
C ARG A 48 -12.48 -1.75 14.06
N ASP A 49 -11.86 -1.60 12.90
CA ASP A 49 -10.46 -1.95 12.69
C ASP A 49 -9.53 -0.77 13.04
N VAL A 50 -10.08 0.44 13.17
CA VAL A 50 -9.34 1.66 13.54
C VAL A 50 -9.16 1.73 15.06
N THR A 51 -8.13 1.06 15.56
CA THR A 51 -7.77 1.04 16.98
C THR A 51 -6.54 1.91 17.26
N VAL A 52 -6.37 2.33 18.51
CA VAL A 52 -5.17 3.07 18.95
C VAL A 52 -3.89 2.26 18.70
N ASP A 53 -3.95 0.94 18.85
CA ASP A 53 -2.80 0.07 18.60
C ASP A 53 -2.44 0.00 17.11
N LEU A 54 -3.44 -0.05 16.22
CA LEU A 54 -3.21 0.08 14.78
C LEU A 54 -2.51 1.40 14.47
N LEU A 55 -3.00 2.52 15.02
CA LEU A 55 -2.42 3.83 14.78
C LEU A 55 -0.97 3.92 15.30
N LYS A 56 -0.69 3.38 16.49
CA LYS A 56 0.68 3.30 17.04
C LYS A 56 1.59 2.50 16.11
N ASN A 57 1.13 1.37 15.57
CA ASN A 57 1.92 0.55 14.66
C ASN A 57 2.22 1.26 13.33
N ILE A 58 1.27 2.06 12.81
CA ILE A 58 1.45 2.79 11.55
C ILE A 58 2.34 4.03 11.72
N ILE A 59 2.25 4.72 12.86
CA ILE A 59 3.00 5.97 13.12
C ILE A 59 4.48 5.69 13.40
N VAL A 60 4.84 4.49 13.86
CA VAL A 60 6.25 4.09 14.02
C VAL A 60 6.83 3.80 12.64
N CYS A 61 7.30 4.86 11.98
CA CYS A 61 8.14 4.75 10.80
C CYS A 61 9.53 4.26 11.24
N SER A 62 9.71 2.95 11.33
CA SER A 62 10.95 2.31 11.79
C SER A 62 12.12 2.38 10.79
N SER A 63 12.04 3.24 9.77
CA SER A 63 12.99 3.28 8.65
C SER A 63 13.47 4.69 8.31
N PHE A 64 13.65 5.55 9.32
CA PHE A 64 14.39 6.81 9.21
C PHE A 64 15.64 6.85 10.12
N LEU A 65 16.04 5.70 10.69
CA LEU A 65 17.34 5.49 11.34
C LEU A 65 18.08 4.34 10.65
#